data_AF-A0A9N8DVS1-F1
#
_entry.id   AF-A0A9N8DVS1-F1
#
_cell.length_a   1.000
_cell.length_b   1.000
_cell.length_c   1.000
_cell.angle_alpha   90.00
_cell.angle_beta   90.00
_cell.angle_gamma   90.00
#
_symmetry.space_group_name_H-M   'P 1'
#
loop_
_entity.id
_entity.type
_entity.pdbx_description
1 polymer ?
#
loop_
_entity_poly.entity_id
_entity_poly.type
_entity_poly.pdbx_seq_one_letter_code
_entity_poly.pdbx_strand_id
1 'polypeptide(L)'
;MAKAKNEPAIVANDGAIVAVLLLMMVALAAEMVFCIILYATNQKRIAKLISGWSNVGNAMIHILLAVVLYSDTERCLQAGIDDAENFAGPLVLVFINGAIGLKTLTSGGPLLPLGWNVFVAITGSLVPIVWPKFVDVGLSTWPYLIVVMWFGIFCFESLAFTASCAWYGLRNSEEKAKTS
;
A
#
# COMPACT_ATOMS: atom_id res chain seq x y z
N MET A 1 -46.69 8.42 -15.88
CA MET A 1 -46.07 7.13 -15.49
C MET A 1 -44.56 7.31 -15.49
N ALA A 2 -43.96 7.48 -14.31
CA ALA A 2 -42.51 7.52 -14.19
C ALA A 2 -41.96 6.10 -14.38
N LYS A 3 -41.03 5.91 -15.32
CA LYS A 3 -40.25 4.66 -15.43
C LYS A 3 -39.39 4.55 -14.18
N ALA A 4 -39.69 3.57 -13.32
CA ALA A 4 -38.75 3.14 -12.30
C ALA A 4 -37.46 2.73 -13.02
N LYS A 5 -36.35 3.43 -12.73
CA LYS A 5 -35.02 2.95 -13.10
C LYS A 5 -34.83 1.65 -12.33
N ASN A 6 -34.76 0.54 -13.04
CA ASN A 6 -34.26 -0.71 -12.48
C ASN A 6 -32.78 -0.46 -12.16
N GLU A 7 -32.51 -0.07 -10.91
CA GLU A 7 -31.15 -0.12 -10.39
C GLU A 7 -30.72 -1.59 -10.39
N PRO A 8 -29.59 -1.94 -11.01
CA PRO A 8 -29.11 -3.30 -11.00
C PRO A 8 -28.91 -3.72 -9.54
N ALA A 9 -29.51 -4.84 -9.16
CA ALA A 9 -29.35 -5.40 -7.82
C ALA A 9 -27.86 -5.62 -7.56
N ILE A 10 -27.33 -4.90 -6.56
CA ILE A 10 -25.99 -5.10 -6.05
C ILE A 10 -25.96 -6.50 -5.45
N VAL A 11 -25.34 -7.45 -6.15
CA VAL A 11 -25.14 -8.80 -5.62
C VAL A 11 -23.95 -8.72 -4.67
N ALA A 12 -24.22 -8.82 -3.37
CA ALA A 12 -23.20 -8.90 -2.34
C ALA A 12 -22.25 -10.09 -2.63
N ASN A 13 -20.95 -9.81 -2.65
CA ASN A 13 -19.88 -10.78 -2.87
C ASN A 13 -18.92 -10.77 -1.67
N ASP A 14 -19.44 -11.17 -0.51
CA ASP A 14 -18.70 -11.25 0.75
C ASP A 14 -17.49 -12.20 0.64
N GLY A 15 -17.54 -13.17 -0.28
CA GLY A 15 -16.43 -14.07 -0.58
C GLY A 15 -15.17 -13.34 -1.07
N ALA A 16 -15.33 -12.27 -1.84
CA ALA A 16 -14.20 -11.45 -2.30
C ALA A 16 -13.54 -10.67 -1.14
N ILE A 17 -14.34 -10.19 -0.18
CA ILE A 17 -13.84 -9.52 1.04
C ILE A 17 -12.97 -10.48 1.84
N VAL A 18 -13.52 -11.66 2.13
CA VAL A 18 -12.81 -12.68 2.91
C VAL A 18 -11.54 -13.10 2.19
N ALA A 19 -11.58 -13.28 0.87
CA ALA A 19 -10.39 -13.61 0.08
C ALA A 19 -9.31 -12.51 0.16
N VAL A 20 -9.67 -11.23 0.01
CA VAL A 20 -8.71 -10.11 0.11
C VAL A 20 -8.11 -10.03 1.52
N LEU A 21 -8.92 -10.13 2.57
CA LEU A 21 -8.43 -10.12 3.95
C LEU A 21 -7.49 -11.30 4.23
N LEU A 22 -7.82 -12.50 3.75
CA LEU A 22 -6.95 -13.67 3.86
C LEU A 22 -5.63 -13.46 3.11
N LEU A 23 -5.66 -12.89 1.90
CA LEU A 23 -4.45 -12.56 1.14
C LEU A 23 -3.59 -11.53 1.87
N MET A 24 -4.20 -10.52 2.53
CA MET A 24 -3.47 -9.53 3.34
C MET A 24 -2.80 -10.19 4.54
N MET A 25 -3.48 -11.09 5.24
CA MET A 25 -2.91 -11.84 6.36
C MET A 25 -1.72 -12.70 5.91
N VAL A 26 -1.86 -13.40 4.78
CA VAL A 26 -0.78 -14.22 4.20
C VAL A 26 0.41 -13.37 3.77
N ALA A 27 0.16 -12.22 3.12
CA ALA A 27 1.21 -11.27 2.73
C ALA A 27 1.99 -10.77 3.95
N LEU A 28 1.30 -10.31 4.99
CA LEU A 28 1.94 -9.88 6.25
C LEU A 28 2.76 -11.00 6.89
N ALA A 29 2.23 -12.22 6.96
CA ALA A 29 2.94 -13.36 7.53
C ALA A 29 4.23 -13.67 6.73
N ALA A 30 4.15 -13.67 5.40
CA ALA A 30 5.30 -13.90 4.52
C ALA A 30 6.36 -12.80 4.68
N GLU A 31 5.94 -11.53 4.75
CA GLU A 31 6.84 -10.39 4.96
C GLU A 31 7.54 -10.43 6.32
N MET A 32 6.85 -10.86 7.37
CA MET A 32 7.46 -11.04 8.69
C MET A 32 8.53 -12.12 8.67
N VAL A 33 8.25 -13.28 8.06
CA VAL A 33 9.25 -14.34 7.86
C VAL A 33 10.44 -13.81 7.04
N PHE A 34 10.16 -13.09 5.97
CA PHE A 34 11.18 -12.49 5.13
C PHE A 34 12.06 -11.49 5.88
N CYS A 35 11.46 -10.63 6.71
CA CYS A 35 12.16 -9.67 7.57
C CYS A 35 13.09 -10.40 8.57
N ILE A 36 12.60 -11.48 9.20
CA ILE A 36 13.40 -12.33 10.09
C ILE A 36 14.60 -12.91 9.34
N ILE A 37 14.41 -13.43 8.13
CA ILE A 37 15.49 -13.98 7.30
C ILE A 37 16.53 -12.90 6.97
N LEU A 38 16.10 -11.72 6.54
CA LEU A 38 17.01 -10.60 6.27
C LEU A 38 17.86 -10.24 7.49
N TYR A 39 17.24 -10.23 8.68
CA TYR A 39 17.92 -9.92 9.93
C TYR A 39 18.92 -11.02 10.33
N ALA A 40 18.48 -12.28 10.31
CA ALA A 40 19.29 -13.44 10.67
C ALA A 40 20.51 -13.64 9.73
N THR A 41 20.37 -13.24 8.47
CA THR A 41 21.43 -13.37 7.45
C THR A 41 22.26 -12.09 7.26
N ASN A 42 22.02 -11.05 8.07
CA ASN A 42 22.69 -9.74 7.99
C ASN A 42 22.67 -9.09 6.59
N GLN A 43 21.56 -9.25 5.85
CA GLN A 43 21.46 -8.83 4.44
C GLN A 43 21.04 -7.37 4.29
N LYS A 44 21.83 -6.46 4.85
CA LYS A 44 21.57 -5.01 4.85
C LYS A 44 21.37 -4.41 3.46
N ARG A 45 22.19 -4.81 2.48
CA ARG A 45 22.08 -4.32 1.09
C ARG A 45 20.75 -4.73 0.47
N ILE A 46 20.31 -5.97 0.70
CA ILE A 46 19.04 -6.48 0.18
C ILE A 46 17.88 -5.75 0.85
N ALA A 47 17.91 -5.57 2.17
CA ALA A 47 16.89 -4.81 2.90
C ALA A 47 16.74 -3.37 2.37
N LYS A 48 17.87 -2.69 2.10
CA LYS A 48 17.88 -1.37 1.45
C LYS A 48 17.22 -1.40 0.07
N LEU A 49 17.60 -2.35 -0.78
CA LEU A 49 17.07 -2.46 -2.14
C LEU A 49 15.56 -2.71 -2.13
N ILE A 50 15.08 -3.56 -1.23
CA ILE A 50 13.65 -3.88 -1.11
C ILE A 50 12.88 -2.68 -0.59
N SER A 51 13.34 -2.01 0.47
CA SER A 51 12.74 -0.75 0.94
C SER A 51 12.60 0.29 -0.18
N GLY A 52 13.65 0.46 -0.99
CA GLY A 52 13.65 1.37 -2.13
C GLY A 52 12.70 0.96 -3.26
N TRP A 53 12.78 -0.29 -3.71
CA TRP A 53 11.94 -0.81 -4.79
C TRP A 53 10.47 -0.93 -4.40
N SER A 54 10.15 -1.24 -3.15
CA SER A 54 8.76 -1.26 -2.67
C SER A 54 8.16 0.13 -2.66
N ASN A 55 8.92 1.17 -2.30
CA ASN A 55 8.46 2.56 -2.44
C ASN A 55 8.25 2.96 -3.91
N VAL A 56 9.16 2.58 -4.81
CA VAL A 56 8.96 2.81 -6.26
C VAL A 56 7.73 2.05 -6.78
N GLY A 57 7.55 0.79 -6.37
CA GLY A 57 6.39 -0.02 -6.69
C GLY A 57 5.09 0.60 -6.17
N ASN A 58 5.11 1.15 -4.96
CA ASN A 58 3.97 1.86 -4.38
C ASN A 58 3.62 3.11 -5.23
N ALA A 59 4.62 3.87 -5.67
CA ALA A 59 4.40 4.97 -6.60
C ALA A 59 3.77 4.50 -7.92
N MET A 60 4.23 3.39 -8.50
CA MET A 60 3.69 2.86 -9.75
C MET A 60 2.23 2.40 -9.61
N ILE A 61 1.86 1.72 -8.52
CA ILE A 61 0.47 1.31 -8.30
C ILE A 61 -0.45 2.52 -8.06
N HIS A 62 0.04 3.60 -7.43
CA HIS A 62 -0.72 4.84 -7.30
C HIS A 62 -0.91 5.57 -8.64
N ILE A 63 0.05 5.51 -9.56
CA ILE A 63 -0.13 6.00 -10.94
C ILE A 63 -1.26 5.22 -11.61
N LEU A 64 -1.22 3.88 -11.51
CA LEU A 64 -2.26 3.02 -12.09
C LEU A 64 -3.63 3.31 -11.48
N LEU A 65 -3.70 3.53 -10.17
CA LEU A 65 -4.93 3.94 -9.49
C LEU A 65 -5.46 5.27 -10.05
N ALA A 66 -4.60 6.29 -10.16
CA ALA A 66 -4.99 7.58 -10.72
C ALA A 66 -5.51 7.45 -12.17
N VAL A 67 -4.86 6.62 -12.99
CA VAL A 67 -5.30 6.34 -14.37
C VAL A 67 -6.69 5.70 -14.37
N VAL A 68 -6.94 4.71 -13.51
CA VAL A 68 -8.25 4.05 -13.45
C VAL A 68 -9.34 5.01 -12.97
N LEU A 69 -9.08 5.76 -11.90
CA LEU A 69 -10.01 6.76 -11.37
C LEU A 69 -10.37 7.81 -12.44
N TYR A 70 -9.41 8.21 -13.26
CA TYR A 70 -9.64 9.13 -14.37
C TYR A 70 -10.39 8.48 -15.55
N SER A 71 -10.07 7.24 -15.89
CA SER A 71 -10.65 6.56 -17.05
C SER A 71 -12.09 6.08 -16.83
N ASP A 72 -12.48 5.81 -15.58
CA ASP A 72 -13.78 5.24 -15.21
C ASP A 72 -14.42 6.04 -14.06
N THR A 73 -14.30 7.37 -14.12
CA THR A 73 -14.74 8.29 -13.06
C THR A 73 -16.22 8.12 -12.71
N GLU A 74 -17.10 8.00 -13.71
CA GLU A 74 -18.54 7.88 -13.48
C GLU A 74 -18.87 6.61 -12.65
N ARG A 75 -18.25 5.48 -13.00
CA ARG A 75 -18.45 4.22 -12.26
C ARG A 75 -17.82 4.26 -10.88
N CYS A 76 -16.67 4.91 -10.73
CA CYS A 76 -16.01 5.07 -9.43
C CYS A 76 -16.86 5.94 -8.48
N LEU A 77 -17.46 7.02 -8.98
CA LEU A 77 -18.37 7.86 -8.19
C LEU A 77 -19.66 7.12 -7.84
N GLN A 78 -20.23 6.34 -8.76
CA GLN A 78 -21.37 5.46 -8.46
C GLN A 78 -21.05 4.43 -7.38
N ALA A 79 -19.79 3.97 -7.29
CA ALA A 79 -19.30 3.09 -6.23
C ALA A 79 -18.92 3.84 -4.94
N GLY A 80 -19.12 5.15 -4.86
CA GLY A 80 -18.81 5.96 -3.69
C GLY A 80 -17.30 6.22 -3.48
N ILE A 81 -16.51 6.20 -4.56
CA ILE A 81 -15.06 6.49 -4.51
C ILE A 81 -14.84 7.98 -4.76
N ASP A 82 -14.83 8.78 -3.69
CA ASP A 82 -14.73 10.25 -3.78
C ASP A 82 -13.40 10.71 -4.39
N ASP A 83 -12.34 9.89 -4.28
CA ASP A 83 -11.04 10.16 -4.92
C ASP A 83 -11.13 10.26 -6.45
N ALA A 84 -12.22 9.78 -7.05
CA ALA A 84 -12.49 9.95 -8.48
C ALA A 84 -12.84 11.41 -8.85
N GLU A 85 -13.39 12.20 -7.93
CA GLU A 85 -13.63 13.64 -8.12
C GLU A 85 -12.34 14.45 -8.00
N ASN A 86 -11.38 13.97 -7.18
CA ASN A 86 -10.11 14.65 -6.97
C ASN A 86 -8.95 13.65 -6.77
N PHE A 87 -8.30 13.29 -7.87
CA PHE A 87 -7.16 12.37 -7.89
C PHE A 87 -5.85 12.99 -7.35
N ALA A 88 -5.88 14.18 -6.75
CA ALA A 88 -4.69 14.81 -6.15
C ALA A 88 -4.07 13.97 -5.04
N GLY A 89 -4.88 13.27 -4.24
CA GLY A 89 -4.40 12.38 -3.17
C GLY A 89 -3.45 11.29 -3.69
N PRO A 90 -3.91 10.42 -4.62
CA PRO A 90 -3.06 9.44 -5.28
C PRO A 90 -1.79 10.04 -5.90
N LEU A 91 -1.89 11.20 -6.58
CA LEU A 91 -0.73 11.84 -7.20
C LEU A 91 0.32 12.32 -6.19
N VAL A 92 -0.10 12.88 -5.05
CA VAL A 92 0.85 13.26 -3.98
C VAL A 92 1.61 12.03 -3.49
N LEU A 93 0.91 10.90 -3.32
CA LEU A 93 1.54 9.65 -2.91
C LEU A 93 2.51 9.11 -3.97
N VAL A 94 2.24 9.29 -5.27
CA VAL A 94 3.21 8.97 -6.34
C VAL A 94 4.52 9.73 -6.13
N PHE A 95 4.44 11.04 -5.96
CA PHE A 95 5.65 11.87 -5.84
C PHE A 95 6.46 11.54 -4.58
N ILE A 96 5.79 11.37 -3.43
CA ILE A 96 6.48 11.10 -2.17
C ILE A 96 7.12 9.70 -2.19
N ASN A 97 6.35 8.66 -2.53
CA ASN A 97 6.87 7.29 -2.59
C ASN A 97 7.98 7.14 -3.66
N GLY A 98 7.80 7.76 -4.83
CA GLY A 98 8.80 7.75 -5.89
C GLY A 98 10.11 8.43 -5.45
N ALA A 99 10.02 9.63 -4.84
CA ALA A 99 11.19 10.36 -4.35
C ALA A 99 11.92 9.60 -3.24
N ILE A 100 11.18 9.02 -2.28
CA ILE A 100 11.76 8.26 -1.18
C ILE A 100 12.39 6.95 -1.69
N GLY A 101 11.73 6.26 -2.62
CA GLY A 101 12.25 5.06 -3.26
C GLY A 101 13.55 5.32 -4.01
N LEU A 102 13.56 6.31 -4.91
CA LEU A 102 14.75 6.69 -5.68
C LEU A 102 15.90 7.17 -4.79
N LYS A 103 15.59 8.00 -3.78
CA LYS A 103 16.59 8.45 -2.80
C LYS A 103 17.15 7.26 -2.02
N THR A 104 16.30 6.33 -1.61
CA THR A 104 16.73 5.10 -0.93
C THR A 104 17.67 4.27 -1.82
N LEU A 105 17.34 4.05 -3.08
CA LEU A 105 18.15 3.25 -4.00
C LEU A 105 19.53 3.88 -4.28
N THR A 106 19.61 5.21 -4.38
CA THR A 106 20.83 5.91 -4.78
C THR A 106 21.77 6.22 -3.61
N SER A 107 21.33 7.03 -2.64
CA SER A 107 22.24 7.62 -1.64
C SER A 107 21.63 7.82 -0.24
N GLY A 108 20.38 7.44 -0.04
CA GLY A 108 19.64 7.65 1.19
C GLY A 108 20.14 6.81 2.37
N GLY A 109 20.03 7.38 3.57
CA GLY A 109 20.10 6.64 4.83
C GLY A 109 18.75 6.02 5.21
N PRO A 110 18.72 5.08 6.18
CA PRO A 110 17.51 4.33 6.53
C PRO A 110 16.43 5.14 7.26
N LEU A 111 16.79 6.28 7.87
CA LEU A 111 15.85 7.07 8.69
C LEU A 111 14.70 7.67 7.88
N LEU A 112 14.99 8.21 6.69
CA LEU A 112 13.98 8.83 5.84
C LEU A 112 12.91 7.82 5.37
N PRO A 113 13.26 6.69 4.72
CA PRO A 113 12.27 5.69 4.34
C PRO A 113 11.61 5.04 5.55
N LEU A 114 12.33 4.82 6.66
CA LEU A 114 11.70 4.30 7.87
C LEU A 114 10.60 5.24 8.40
N GLY A 115 10.91 6.53 8.56
CA GLY A 115 9.94 7.51 9.06
C GLY A 115 8.69 7.61 8.18
N TRP A 116 8.89 7.63 6.86
CA TRP A 116 7.77 7.62 5.91
C TRP A 116 6.96 6.34 5.96
N ASN A 117 7.61 5.17 5.88
CA ASN A 117 6.89 3.91 5.82
C ASN A 117 6.21 3.59 7.16
N VAL A 118 6.73 4.06 8.30
CA VAL A 118 6.03 4.02 9.60
C VAL A 118 4.77 4.89 9.55
N PHE A 119 4.88 6.12 9.06
CA PHE A 119 3.73 7.01 8.91
C PHE A 119 2.66 6.36 8.04
N VAL A 120 3.03 5.87 6.86
CA VAL A 120 2.12 5.21 5.92
C VAL A 120 1.52 3.94 6.52
N ALA A 121 2.30 3.09 7.20
CA ALA A 121 1.75 1.91 7.87
C ALA A 121 0.71 2.29 8.94
N ILE A 122 0.94 3.35 9.71
CA ILE A 122 -0.03 3.83 10.71
C ILE A 122 -1.27 4.42 10.03
N THR A 123 -1.11 5.33 9.07
CA THR A 123 -2.25 6.00 8.42
C THR A 123 -3.03 5.07 7.48
N GLY A 124 -2.33 4.17 6.80
CA GLY A 124 -2.91 3.24 5.82
C GLY A 124 -3.50 1.98 6.46
N SER A 125 -2.88 1.46 7.54
CA SER A 125 -3.32 0.21 8.17
C SER A 125 -4.05 0.39 9.50
N LEU A 126 -3.75 1.42 10.31
CA LEU A 126 -4.36 1.62 11.64
C LEU A 126 -5.47 2.68 11.67
N VAL A 127 -5.46 3.64 10.74
CA VAL A 127 -6.52 4.67 10.60
C VAL A 127 -7.02 4.71 9.15
N PRO A 128 -7.55 3.59 8.62
CA PRO A 128 -7.73 3.50 7.19
C PRO A 128 -8.93 4.38 6.80
N ILE A 129 -8.68 5.46 6.08
CA ILE A 129 -9.72 6.39 5.62
C ILE A 129 -10.76 5.67 4.73
N VAL A 130 -10.34 4.61 4.02
CA VAL A 130 -11.18 3.81 3.13
C VAL A 130 -11.94 2.67 3.80
N TRP A 131 -11.52 2.20 4.98
CA TRP A 131 -12.17 1.05 5.63
C TRP A 131 -13.59 1.35 6.13
N PRO A 132 -13.88 2.53 6.70
CA PRO A 132 -15.25 2.91 7.02
C PRO A 132 -16.17 2.78 5.81
N LYS A 133 -15.72 3.19 4.62
CA LYS A 133 -16.49 3.01 3.38
C LYS A 133 -16.58 1.54 2.95
N PHE A 134 -15.51 0.75 3.04
CA PHE A 134 -15.61 -0.69 2.77
C PHE A 134 -16.63 -1.41 3.66
N VAL A 135 -16.76 -0.96 4.91
CA VAL A 135 -17.75 -1.48 5.86
C VAL A 135 -19.15 -0.96 5.54
N ASP A 136 -19.28 0.30 5.12
CA ASP A 136 -20.57 0.97 4.87
C ASP A 136 -21.24 0.56 3.54
N VAL A 137 -20.50 0.60 2.42
CA VAL A 137 -21.01 0.22 1.08
C VAL A 137 -20.68 -1.22 0.67
N GLY A 138 -19.83 -1.91 1.42
CA GLY A 138 -19.39 -3.28 1.13
C GLY A 138 -18.43 -3.36 -0.07
N LEU A 139 -17.33 -4.09 0.05
CA LEU A 139 -16.35 -4.26 -1.05
C LEU A 139 -16.96 -4.81 -2.35
N SER A 140 -18.10 -5.50 -2.26
CA SER A 140 -18.81 -6.05 -3.42
C SER A 140 -19.34 -5.01 -4.40
N THR A 141 -19.51 -3.76 -3.96
CA THR A 141 -19.92 -2.63 -4.82
C THR A 141 -18.75 -1.98 -5.55
N TRP A 142 -17.52 -2.26 -5.11
CA TRP A 142 -16.33 -1.64 -5.65
C TRP A 142 -15.88 -2.33 -6.94
N PRO A 143 -15.37 -1.59 -7.93
CA PRO A 143 -14.76 -2.19 -9.10
C PRO A 143 -13.61 -3.11 -8.69
N TYR A 144 -13.63 -4.37 -9.11
CA TYR A 144 -12.60 -5.37 -8.76
C TYR A 144 -11.17 -4.88 -9.00
N LEU A 145 -10.96 -4.12 -10.08
CA LEU A 145 -9.67 -3.53 -10.41
C LEU A 145 -9.17 -2.56 -9.31
N ILE A 146 -10.05 -1.74 -8.73
CA ILE A 146 -9.71 -0.82 -7.64
C ILE A 146 -9.33 -1.62 -6.39
N VAL A 147 -10.08 -2.69 -6.07
CA VAL A 147 -9.78 -3.57 -4.95
C VAL A 147 -8.39 -4.20 -5.10
N VAL A 148 -8.06 -4.69 -6.30
CA VAL A 148 -6.72 -5.24 -6.61
C VAL A 148 -5.63 -4.18 -6.46
N MET A 149 -5.88 -2.95 -6.90
CA MET A 149 -4.92 -1.84 -6.74
C MET A 149 -4.70 -1.50 -5.26
N TRP A 150 -5.75 -1.48 -4.45
CA TRP A 150 -5.66 -1.31 -3.00
C TRP A 150 -4.84 -2.41 -2.34
N PHE A 151 -5.07 -3.66 -2.73
CA PHE A 151 -4.27 -4.78 -2.24
C PHE A 151 -2.79 -4.64 -2.65
N GLY A 152 -2.53 -4.15 -3.87
CA GLY A 152 -1.18 -3.84 -4.35
C GLY A 152 -0.50 -2.74 -3.52
N ILE A 153 -1.20 -1.63 -3.26
CA ILE A 153 -0.73 -0.54 -2.39
C ILE A 153 -0.35 -1.10 -1.03
N PHE A 154 -1.27 -1.84 -0.40
CA PHE A 154 -1.04 -2.45 0.90
C PHE A 154 0.23 -3.31 0.91
N CYS A 155 0.39 -4.23 -0.05
CA CYS A 155 1.57 -5.09 -0.13
C CYS A 155 2.88 -4.30 -0.29
N PHE A 156 2.88 -3.23 -1.10
CA PHE A 156 4.07 -2.41 -1.28
C PHE A 156 4.38 -1.58 -0.03
N GLU A 157 3.37 -1.07 0.66
CA GLU A 157 3.53 -0.31 1.90
C GLU A 157 4.04 -1.19 3.05
N SER A 158 3.46 -2.38 3.23
CA SER A 158 3.86 -3.34 4.25
C SER A 158 5.28 -3.87 4.01
N LEU A 159 5.61 -4.22 2.76
CA LEU A 159 6.95 -4.64 2.38
C LEU A 159 7.97 -3.49 2.54
N ALA A 160 7.61 -2.26 2.18
CA ALA A 160 8.47 -1.09 2.37
C ALA A 160 8.74 -0.84 3.86
N PHE A 161 7.71 -0.94 4.70
CA PHE A 161 7.83 -0.81 6.15
C PHE A 161 8.75 -1.88 6.76
N THR A 162 8.45 -3.15 6.50
CA THR A 162 9.22 -4.28 7.07
C THR A 162 10.68 -4.25 6.63
N ALA A 163 10.95 -3.99 5.34
CA ALA A 163 12.31 -3.87 4.82
C ALA A 163 13.06 -2.65 5.39
N SER A 164 12.37 -1.54 5.64
CA SER A 164 12.97 -0.35 6.26
C SER A 164 13.34 -0.59 7.72
N CYS A 165 12.48 -1.28 8.47
CA CYS A 165 12.76 -1.72 9.84
C CYS A 165 13.98 -2.65 9.89
N ALA A 166 14.03 -3.65 9.00
CA ALA A 166 15.17 -4.56 8.90
C ALA A 166 16.47 -3.81 8.56
N TRP A 167 16.43 -2.92 7.55
CA TRP A 167 17.59 -2.15 7.15
C TRP A 167 18.12 -1.23 8.26
N TYR A 168 17.21 -0.53 8.96
CA TYR A 168 17.56 0.33 10.09
C TYR A 168 18.18 -0.48 11.24
N GLY A 169 17.53 -1.58 11.63
CA GLY A 169 18.01 -2.46 12.70
C GLY A 169 19.39 -3.03 12.42
N LEU A 170 19.62 -3.54 11.20
CA LEU A 170 20.93 -4.07 10.79
C LEU A 170 22.02 -3.00 10.80
N ARG A 171 21.72 -1.78 10.31
CA ARG A 171 22.68 -0.68 10.33
C ARG A 171 23.08 -0.29 11.76
N ASN A 172 22.11 -0.16 12.66
CA ASN A 172 22.39 0.23 14.04
C ASN A 172 23.18 -0.85 14.80
N SER A 173 22.93 -2.13 14.53
CA SER A 173 23.70 -3.24 15.11
C SER A 173 25.17 -3.18 14.67
N GLU A 174 25.44 -2.90 13.39
CA GLU A 174 26.81 -2.72 12.88
C GLU A 174 27.51 -1.50 13.49
N GLU A 175 26.80 -0.38 13.64
CA GLU A 175 27.38 0.84 14.24
C GLU A 175 27.75 0.61 15.71
N LYS A 176 26.88 -0.06 16.48
CA LYS A 176 27.17 -0.43 17.88
C LYS A 176 28.39 -1.36 18.01
N ALA A 177 28.49 -2.37 17.14
CA ALA A 177 29.61 -3.32 17.16
C ALA A 177 30.97 -2.67 16.84
N LYS A 178 30.99 -1.52 16.17
CA LYS A 178 32.23 -0.76 15.89
C LYS A 178 32.66 0.14 17.04
N THR A 179 31.74 0.45 17.95
CA THR A 179 31.98 1.36 19.10
C THR A 179 32.21 0.62 20.42
N SER A 180 32.02 -0.70 20.44
CA SER A 180 32.29 -1.61 21.57
C SER A 180 33.68 -2.22 21.45
#